data_AF-A0A7D9EDR9-F1
#
_entry.id   AF-A0A7D9EDR9-F1
#
_cell.length_a   1.000
_cell.length_b   1.000
_cell.length_c   1.000
_cell.angle_alpha   90.00
_cell.angle_beta   90.00
_cell.angle_gamma   90.00
#
_symmetry.space_group_name_H-M   'P 1'
#
loop_
_entity.id
_entity.type
_entity.pdbx_description
1 polymer ?
#
loop_
_entity_poly.entity_id
_entity_poly.type
_entity_poly.pdbx_seq_one_letter_code
_entity_poly.pdbx_strand_id
1 'polypeptide(L)'
;GKHDLSSDDSVEEILFEAAERSKRYLSDVFQVNELNKYMECKTFESVQCNETSNMVYTFKPLGSAVVGLRKFNESFQLCMTDVIFEGGMASCNAIVMGAILGCHTGYKMLPKKWIDGLSQMHKDWLNSKLNCLLNIMGLP
;
A
#
# COMPACT_ATOMS: atom_id res chain seq x y z
N GLY A 1 15.38 6.27 3.88
CA GLY A 1 14.58 6.07 5.11
C GLY A 1 15.46 5.48 6.19
N LYS A 2 14.95 5.33 7.42
CA LYS A 2 15.70 4.69 8.53
C LYS A 2 15.90 3.17 8.32
N HIS A 3 15.02 2.54 7.55
CA HIS A 3 15.03 1.11 7.26
C HIS A 3 15.49 0.89 5.81
N ASP A 4 16.39 -0.08 5.62
CA ASP A 4 16.64 -0.69 4.32
C ASP A 4 15.50 -1.67 4.04
N LEU A 5 14.94 -1.67 2.85
CA LEU A 5 13.84 -2.57 2.47
C LEU A 5 14.26 -3.49 1.31
N SER A 6 15.57 -3.68 1.12
CA SER A 6 16.13 -4.50 0.04
C SER A 6 15.95 -6.01 0.21
N SER A 7 15.59 -6.47 1.42
CA SER A 7 15.42 -7.89 1.75
C SER A 7 14.05 -8.18 2.36
N ASP A 8 13.58 -9.42 2.17
CA ASP A 8 12.32 -9.92 2.73
C ASP A 8 12.30 -9.77 4.26
N ASP A 9 13.42 -10.06 4.94
CA ASP A 9 13.54 -9.93 6.40
C ASP A 9 13.31 -8.48 6.85
N SER A 10 13.84 -7.50 6.12
CA SER A 10 13.65 -6.09 6.45
C SER A 10 12.23 -5.60 6.19
N VAL A 11 11.56 -6.17 5.17
CA VAL A 11 10.13 -5.95 4.92
C VAL A 11 9.30 -6.51 6.08
N GLU A 12 9.59 -7.72 6.55
CA GLU A 12 8.89 -8.29 7.71
C GLU A 12 9.14 -7.48 8.99
N GLU A 13 10.35 -6.96 9.20
CA GLU A 13 10.67 -6.12 10.36
C GLU A 13 9.84 -4.83 10.39
N ILE A 14 9.72 -4.11 9.26
CA ILE A 14 8.90 -2.89 9.21
C ILE A 14 7.41 -3.19 9.35
N LEU A 15 6.94 -4.32 8.80
CA LEU A 15 5.56 -4.77 8.97
C LEU A 15 5.26 -5.10 10.44
N PHE A 16 6.17 -5.82 11.11
CA PHE A 16 6.07 -6.12 12.53
C PHE A 16 6.03 -4.83 13.36
N GLU A 17 6.95 -3.89 13.13
CA GLU A 17 6.97 -2.61 13.85
C GLU A 17 5.69 -1.80 13.61
N ALA A 18 5.19 -1.77 12.37
CA ALA A 18 3.94 -1.11 12.02
C ALA A 18 2.74 -1.73 12.75
N ALA A 19 2.68 -3.07 12.85
CA ALA A 19 1.63 -3.77 13.59
C ALA A 19 1.69 -3.42 15.09
N GLU A 20 2.86 -3.52 15.71
CA GLU A 20 3.05 -3.24 17.14
C GLU A 20 2.72 -1.79 17.49
N ARG A 21 3.07 -0.84 16.62
CA ARG A 21 2.67 0.56 16.79
C ARG A 21 1.17 0.75 16.64
N SER A 22 0.55 0.10 15.66
CA SER A 22 -0.90 0.21 15.40
C SER A 22 -1.74 -0.31 16.56
N LYS A 23 -1.32 -1.43 17.19
CA LYS A 23 -2.00 -2.01 18.36
C LYS A 23 -2.15 -1.04 19.53
N ARG A 24 -1.24 -0.06 19.68
CA ARG A 24 -1.30 0.95 20.75
C ARG A 24 -2.48 1.91 20.61
N TYR A 25 -3.07 2.01 19.43
CA TYR A 25 -4.20 2.88 19.12
C TYR A 25 -5.53 2.11 19.04
N LEU A 26 -5.50 0.78 19.17
CA LEU A 26 -6.70 -0.07 19.13
C LEU A 26 -7.10 -0.46 20.55
N SER A 27 -8.33 -0.11 20.94
CA SER A 27 -8.87 -0.44 22.26
C SER A 27 -9.73 -1.71 22.26
N ASP A 28 -10.16 -2.17 21.09
CA ASP A 28 -11.02 -3.33 20.91
C ASP A 28 -10.21 -4.56 20.50
N VAL A 29 -10.38 -5.66 21.24
CA VAL A 29 -9.73 -6.95 20.98
C VAL A 29 -10.08 -7.47 19.59
N PHE A 30 -11.31 -7.24 19.12
CA PHE A 30 -11.71 -7.63 17.78
C PHE A 30 -10.88 -6.90 16.70
N GLN A 31 -10.66 -5.59 16.86
CA GLN A 31 -9.83 -4.82 15.92
C GLN A 31 -8.36 -5.26 15.94
N VAL A 32 -7.83 -5.63 17.11
CA VAL A 32 -6.46 -6.16 17.22
C VAL A 32 -6.34 -7.51 16.49
N ASN A 33 -7.34 -8.38 16.62
CA ASN A 33 -7.37 -9.67 15.93
C ASN A 33 -7.46 -9.48 14.41
N GLU A 34 -8.30 -8.56 13.94
CA GLU A 34 -8.40 -8.25 12.51
C GLU A 34 -7.09 -7.64 11.99
N LEU A 35 -6.47 -6.70 12.72
CA LEU A 35 -5.15 -6.19 12.36
C LEU A 35 -4.14 -7.34 12.20
N ASN A 36 -4.01 -8.23 13.18
CA ASN A 36 -3.08 -9.35 13.10
C ASN A 36 -3.37 -10.25 11.88
N LYS A 37 -4.65 -10.60 11.66
CA LYS A 37 -5.09 -11.40 10.51
C LYS A 37 -4.60 -10.81 9.18
N TYR A 38 -4.83 -9.52 8.95
CA TYR A 38 -4.44 -8.89 7.68
C TYR A 38 -2.95 -8.59 7.57
N MET A 39 -2.25 -8.39 8.70
CA MET A 39 -0.78 -8.27 8.74
C MET A 39 -0.08 -9.60 8.44
N GLU A 40 -0.75 -10.74 8.59
CA GLU A 40 -0.21 -12.07 8.27
C GLU A 40 -0.51 -12.54 6.83
N CYS A 41 -1.31 -11.79 6.06
CA CYS A 41 -1.69 -12.17 4.69
C CYS A 41 -0.48 -12.27 3.75
N LYS A 42 -0.35 -13.40 3.02
CA LYS A 42 0.75 -13.65 2.06
C LYS A 42 0.28 -13.65 0.60
N THR A 43 -1.02 -13.77 0.36
CA THR A 43 -1.62 -13.77 -0.98
C THR A 43 -2.83 -12.84 -1.00
N PHE A 44 -3.19 -12.33 -2.17
CA PHE A 44 -4.40 -11.51 -2.28
C PHE A 44 -5.67 -12.33 -2.04
N GLU A 45 -5.64 -13.62 -2.36
CA GLU A 45 -6.69 -14.57 -1.98
C GLU A 45 -6.91 -14.60 -0.46
N SER A 46 -5.84 -14.59 0.35
CA SER A 46 -5.95 -14.55 1.81
C SER A 46 -6.43 -13.19 2.35
N VAL A 47 -6.44 -12.14 1.53
CA VAL A 47 -7.06 -10.83 1.85
C VAL A 47 -8.56 -10.85 1.55
N GLN A 48 -9.04 -11.77 0.71
CA GLN A 48 -10.45 -11.90 0.33
C GLN A 48 -11.00 -10.61 -0.30
N CYS A 49 -10.26 -10.04 -1.26
CA CYS A 49 -10.57 -8.77 -1.92
C CYS A 49 -11.97 -8.72 -2.57
N ASN A 50 -12.47 -9.86 -3.06
CA ASN A 50 -13.76 -9.99 -3.74
C ASN A 50 -14.91 -10.48 -2.85
N GLU A 51 -14.67 -10.71 -1.56
CA GLU A 51 -15.72 -11.16 -0.64
C GLU A 51 -16.84 -10.11 -0.54
N THR A 52 -18.08 -10.56 -0.71
CA THR A 52 -19.26 -9.71 -0.83
C THR A 52 -19.90 -9.34 0.52
N SER A 53 -19.77 -10.17 1.54
CA SER A 53 -20.34 -9.94 2.88
C SER A 53 -19.74 -8.72 3.58
N ASN A 54 -18.48 -8.42 3.30
CA ASN A 54 -17.73 -7.32 3.90
C ASN A 54 -16.93 -6.56 2.83
N MET A 55 -17.64 -6.10 1.80
CA MET A 55 -17.03 -5.48 0.62
C MET A 55 -16.25 -4.20 0.96
N VAL A 56 -16.76 -3.38 1.88
CA VAL A 56 -16.12 -2.12 2.32
C VAL A 56 -15.51 -2.33 3.71
N TYR A 57 -14.27 -2.79 3.74
CA TYR A 57 -13.58 -3.12 4.99
C TYR A 57 -12.16 -2.57 5.03
N THR A 58 -11.86 -1.71 6.01
CA THR A 58 -10.60 -0.95 6.10
C THR A 58 -9.34 -1.82 6.13
N PHE A 59 -9.42 -3.03 6.70
CA PHE A 59 -8.26 -3.90 6.77
C PHE A 59 -7.94 -4.61 5.43
N LYS A 60 -8.87 -4.65 4.46
CA LYS A 60 -8.59 -5.24 3.14
C LYS A 60 -7.53 -4.44 2.36
N PRO A 61 -7.65 -3.10 2.19
CA PRO A 61 -6.58 -2.31 1.60
C PRO A 61 -5.24 -2.40 2.34
N LEU A 62 -5.26 -2.53 3.68
CA LEU A 62 -4.05 -2.79 4.47
C LEU A 62 -3.44 -4.15 4.10
N GLY A 63 -4.22 -5.22 4.13
CA GLY A 63 -3.76 -6.56 3.75
C GLY A 63 -3.24 -6.62 2.32
N SER A 64 -3.88 -5.92 1.37
CA SER A 64 -3.38 -5.77 0.01
C SER A 64 -2.01 -5.10 -0.03
N ALA A 65 -1.80 -4.05 0.77
CA ALA A 65 -0.49 -3.39 0.86
C ALA A 65 0.59 -4.29 1.47
N VAL A 66 0.25 -5.05 2.51
CA VAL A 66 1.13 -6.03 3.15
C VAL A 66 1.55 -7.12 2.14
N VAL A 67 0.59 -7.72 1.44
CA VAL A 67 0.86 -8.70 0.38
C VAL A 67 1.69 -8.07 -0.74
N GLY A 68 1.37 -6.83 -1.13
CA GLY A 68 2.09 -6.09 -2.15
C GLY A 68 3.57 -5.92 -1.81
N LEU A 69 3.89 -5.52 -0.57
CA LEU A 69 5.27 -5.38 -0.10
C LEU A 69 6.00 -6.73 -0.10
N ARG A 70 5.37 -7.79 0.40
CA ARG A 70 5.95 -9.14 0.44
C ARG A 70 6.21 -9.75 -0.93
N LYS A 71 5.36 -9.43 -1.91
CA LYS A 71 5.44 -9.96 -3.27
C LYS A 71 6.20 -9.05 -4.23
N PHE A 72 6.67 -7.89 -3.78
CA PHE A 72 7.25 -6.91 -4.68
C PHE A 72 8.52 -7.46 -5.35
N ASN A 73 8.47 -7.63 -6.66
CA ASN A 73 9.55 -8.21 -7.48
C ASN A 73 10.04 -7.23 -8.55
N GLU A 74 10.30 -5.98 -8.15
CA GLU A 74 10.81 -4.88 -8.99
C GLU A 74 9.82 -4.30 -10.02
N SER A 75 8.61 -4.86 -10.15
CA SER A 75 7.60 -4.34 -11.08
C SER A 75 6.37 -3.79 -10.36
N PHE A 76 6.34 -2.46 -10.18
CA PHE A 76 5.17 -1.75 -9.68
C PHE A 76 3.91 -2.07 -10.51
N GLN A 77 4.07 -2.14 -11.83
CA GLN A 77 2.95 -2.41 -12.73
C GLN A 77 2.34 -3.80 -12.51
N LEU A 78 3.17 -4.83 -12.35
CA LEU A 78 2.69 -6.21 -12.17
C LEU A 78 1.97 -6.35 -10.83
N CYS A 79 2.59 -5.90 -9.73
CA CYS A 79 1.93 -5.95 -8.42
C CYS A 79 0.57 -5.22 -8.41
N MET A 80 0.52 -4.01 -9.00
CA MET A 80 -0.73 -3.26 -9.13
C MET A 80 -1.76 -3.95 -10.01
N THR A 81 -1.33 -4.64 -11.06
CA THR A 81 -2.24 -5.41 -11.93
C THR A 81 -2.83 -6.58 -11.16
N ASP A 82 -2.02 -7.32 -10.40
CA ASP A 82 -2.48 -8.46 -9.62
C ASP A 82 -3.61 -8.08 -8.66
N VAL A 83 -3.45 -7.01 -7.85
CA VAL A 83 -4.51 -6.59 -6.91
C VAL A 83 -5.77 -6.09 -7.63
N ILE A 84 -5.64 -5.51 -8.82
CA ILE A 84 -6.79 -5.05 -9.61
C ILE A 84 -7.59 -6.23 -10.14
N PHE A 85 -6.90 -7.30 -10.55
CA PHE A 85 -7.52 -8.53 -11.08
C PHE A 85 -8.29 -9.33 -10.02
N GLU A 86 -8.00 -9.13 -8.73
CA GLU A 86 -8.78 -9.70 -7.64
C GLU A 86 -10.22 -9.16 -7.57
N GLY A 87 -10.50 -8.00 -8.18
CA GLY A 87 -11.85 -7.42 -8.20
C GLY A 87 -12.31 -6.87 -6.84
N GLY A 88 -13.64 -6.86 -6.63
CA GLY A 88 -14.24 -6.24 -5.44
C GLY A 88 -14.00 -4.73 -5.38
N MET A 89 -13.51 -4.23 -4.24
CA MET A 89 -13.08 -2.83 -4.07
C MET A 89 -11.64 -2.61 -4.56
N ALA A 90 -11.34 -3.12 -5.76
CA ALA A 90 -10.02 -3.11 -6.37
C ALA A 90 -9.38 -1.71 -6.38
N SER A 91 -10.16 -0.65 -6.62
CA SER A 91 -9.66 0.74 -6.59
C SER A 91 -9.15 1.14 -5.20
N CYS A 92 -9.90 0.84 -4.13
CA CYS A 92 -9.49 1.15 -2.76
C CYS A 92 -8.24 0.36 -2.35
N ASN A 93 -8.21 -0.94 -2.68
CA ASN A 93 -7.06 -1.80 -2.41
C ASN A 93 -5.81 -1.31 -3.15
N ALA A 94 -5.96 -1.00 -4.44
CA ALA A 94 -4.90 -0.48 -5.29
C ALA A 94 -4.39 0.90 -4.83
N ILE A 95 -5.26 1.80 -4.36
CA ILE A 95 -4.84 3.12 -3.88
C ILE A 95 -3.90 2.98 -2.66
N VAL A 96 -4.29 2.19 -1.66
CA VAL A 96 -3.49 2.03 -0.43
C VAL A 96 -2.21 1.25 -0.71
N MET A 97 -2.31 0.13 -1.44
CA MET A 97 -1.13 -0.64 -1.84
C MET A 97 -0.18 0.19 -2.70
N GLY A 98 -0.69 0.91 -3.69
CA GLY A 98 0.11 1.74 -4.59
C GLY A 98 0.80 2.89 -3.89
N ALA A 99 0.16 3.51 -2.89
CA ALA A 99 0.81 4.54 -2.06
C ALA A 99 1.99 3.96 -1.27
N ILE A 100 1.81 2.81 -0.63
CA ILE A 100 2.86 2.15 0.15
C ILE A 100 4.00 1.65 -0.73
N LEU A 101 3.68 0.99 -1.85
CA LEU A 101 4.69 0.54 -2.83
C LEU A 101 5.41 1.72 -3.50
N GLY A 102 4.71 2.84 -3.74
CA GLY A 102 5.31 4.06 -4.27
C GLY A 102 6.33 4.66 -3.30
N CYS A 103 6.04 4.64 -2.00
CA CYS A 103 7.01 5.04 -0.96
C CYS A 103 8.20 4.07 -0.88
N HIS A 104 7.99 2.78 -1.09
CA HIS A 104 9.03 1.76 -1.07
C HIS A 104 9.97 1.86 -2.29
N THR A 105 9.41 2.05 -3.49
CA THR A 105 10.14 1.97 -4.76
C THR A 105 10.60 3.32 -5.31
N GLY A 106 9.93 4.40 -4.88
CA GLY A 106 10.18 5.76 -5.35
C GLY A 106 9.58 6.07 -6.72
N TYR A 107 9.48 7.36 -7.02
CA TYR A 107 8.81 7.88 -8.22
C TYR A 107 9.39 7.33 -9.54
N LYS A 108 10.70 7.05 -9.58
CA LYS A 108 11.40 6.56 -10.78
C LYS A 108 10.93 5.16 -11.23
N MET A 109 10.41 4.36 -10.30
CA MET A 109 9.94 2.99 -10.58
C MET A 109 8.48 2.95 -11.03
N LEU A 110 7.76 4.08 -10.98
CA LEU A 110 6.38 4.14 -11.45
C LEU A 110 6.34 3.99 -12.98
N PRO A 111 5.36 3.25 -13.53
CA PRO A 111 5.28 3.03 -14.97
C PRO A 111 5.08 4.34 -15.72
N LYS A 112 6.06 4.74 -16.54
CA LYS A 112 6.03 6.02 -17.26
C LYS A 112 4.75 6.20 -18.09
N LYS A 113 4.30 5.14 -18.76
CA LYS A 113 3.04 5.15 -19.53
C LYS A 113 1.80 5.49 -18.68
N TRP A 114 1.78 5.12 -17.40
CA TRP A 114 0.68 5.43 -16.49
C TRP A 114 0.74 6.87 -16.02
N ILE A 115 1.94 7.36 -15.70
CA ILE A 115 2.16 8.78 -15.41
C ILE A 115 1.74 9.62 -16.61
N ASP A 116 2.26 9.30 -17.80
CA ASP A 116 1.99 10.04 -19.03
C ASP A 116 0.50 10.03 -19.39
N GLY A 117 -0.20 8.94 -19.09
CA GLY A 117 -1.65 8.79 -19.27
C GLY A 117 -2.53 9.62 -18.34
N LEU A 118 -1.99 10.22 -17.27
CA LEU A 118 -2.75 11.16 -16.44
C LEU A 118 -3.01 12.46 -17.22
N SER A 119 -4.21 13.03 -17.07
CA SER A 119 -4.51 14.33 -17.65
C SER A 119 -3.58 15.40 -17.07
N GLN A 120 -3.22 16.40 -17.89
CA GLN A 120 -2.30 17.45 -17.45
C GLN A 120 -2.83 18.18 -16.21
N MET A 121 -4.13 18.46 -16.16
CA MET A 121 -4.80 19.06 -15.00
C MET A 121 -4.59 18.26 -13.70
N HIS A 122 -4.68 16.91 -13.75
CA HIS A 122 -4.45 16.08 -12.56
C HIS A 122 -2.96 16.04 -12.17
N LYS A 123 -2.05 16.00 -13.14
CA LYS A 123 -0.61 16.07 -12.89
C LYS A 123 -0.24 17.36 -12.17
N ASP A 124 -0.71 18.50 -12.68
CA ASP A 124 -0.41 19.82 -12.11
C ASP A 124 -0.97 19.95 -10.69
N TRP A 125 -2.20 19.48 -10.47
CA TRP A 125 -2.81 19.47 -9.15
C TRP A 125 -2.03 18.59 -8.15
N LEU A 126 -1.66 17.37 -8.54
CA LEU A 126 -0.87 16.46 -7.69
C LEU A 126 0.51 17.04 -7.38
N ASN A 127 1.21 17.57 -8.39
CA ASN A 127 2.53 18.18 -8.22
C ASN A 127 2.46 19.40 -7.29
N SER A 128 1.41 20.23 -7.40
CA SER A 128 1.19 21.34 -6.47
C SER A 128 1.07 20.85 -5.03
N LYS A 129 0.28 19.80 -4.78
CA LYS A 129 0.12 19.21 -3.44
C LYS A 129 1.42 18.60 -2.92
N LEU A 130 2.14 17.86 -3.76
CA LEU A 130 3.42 17.24 -3.42
C LEU A 130 4.47 18.31 -3.06
N ASN A 131 4.61 19.35 -3.87
CA ASN A 131 5.55 20.44 -3.61
C ASN A 131 5.24 21.17 -2.30
N CYS A 132 3.96 21.41 -1.97
CA CYS A 132 3.58 21.96 -0.68
C CYS A 132 4.05 21.06 0.48
N LEU A 133 3.86 19.75 0.38
CA LEU A 133 4.29 18.80 1.42
C LEU A 133 5.81 18.73 1.54
N LEU A 134 6.53 18.67 0.42
CA LEU A 134 8.00 18.67 0.39
C LEU A 134 8.57 19.95 1.04
N ASN A 135 7.99 21.11 0.72
CA ASN A 135 8.37 22.39 1.33
C ASN A 135 8.16 22.39 2.85
N ILE A 136 7.05 21.85 3.34
CA ILE A 136 6.78 21.73 4.79
C ILE A 136 7.82 20.83 5.47
N MET A 137 8.26 19.77 4.79
CA MET A 137 9.29 18.86 5.30
C MET A 137 10.72 19.40 5.15
N GLY A 138 10.91 20.57 4.53
CA GLY A 138 12.24 21.15 4.26
C GLY A 138 13.05 20.35 3.23
N LEU A 139 12.38 19.57 2.38
CA LEU A 139 13.01 18.85 1.28
C LEU A 139 12.90 19.67 -0.02
N PRO A 140 13.95 19.68 -0.86
CA PRO A 140 13.91 20.35 -2.16
C PRO A 140 12.90 19.73 -3.13
#